data_AF-A0A1Q9NLG5-F1
#
_entry.id   AF-A0A1Q9NLG5-F1
#
_cell.length_a   1.000
_cell.length_b   1.000
_cell.length_c   1.000
_cell.angle_alpha   90.00
_cell.angle_beta   90.00
_cell.angle_gamma   90.00
#
_symmetry.space_group_name_H-M   'P 1'
#
loop_
_entity.id
_entity.type
_entity.pdbx_description
1 polymer ?
#
loop_
_entity_poly.entity_id
_entity_poly.type
_entity_poly.pdbx_seq_one_letter_code
_entity_poly.pdbx_strand_id
1 'polypeptide(L)'
;MEIKGIMKDFALNNFTNEELENVIRKLLDRNGFASQKVDAPMPKQQPEAFRIRVMQPLKFGVEIIKPNPLKDFIIIGGRLNVSPPHQEAIEKMDASVRDKMFEDLRVSLAMQKPNYKMNIIGHKFTAIEMMLPIFVVPQTFGRDLFDGMDIINKMFFYAIFVMQKYFRESGVSVPTSQGQSSSQFYL
;
A
#
# COMPACT_ATOMS: atom_id res chain seq x y z
N MET A 1 -29.35 9.20 -5.10
CA MET A 1 -28.67 10.19 -5.95
C MET A 1 -27.81 9.46 -6.97
N GLU A 2 -27.97 9.77 -8.25
CA GLU A 2 -27.34 9.05 -9.36
C GLU A 2 -25.84 9.37 -9.50
N ILE A 3 -25.00 8.33 -9.44
CA ILE A 3 -23.55 8.42 -9.73
C ILE A 3 -23.31 8.88 -11.18
N LYS A 4 -24.28 8.69 -12.09
CA LYS A 4 -24.23 9.12 -13.49
C LYS A 4 -24.08 10.65 -13.64
N GLY A 5 -24.57 11.44 -12.69
CA GLY A 5 -24.50 12.92 -12.76
C GLY A 5 -23.11 13.50 -12.52
N ILE A 6 -22.28 12.82 -11.71
CA ILE A 6 -20.93 13.33 -11.33
C ILE A 6 -19.85 12.92 -12.33
N MET A 7 -20.18 12.16 -13.36
CA MET A 7 -19.19 11.74 -14.37
C MET A 7 -19.48 12.35 -15.75
N LYS A 8 -20.72 12.78 -16.01
CA LYS A 8 -21.11 13.39 -17.30
C LYS A 8 -20.57 14.81 -17.49
N ASP A 9 -20.45 15.60 -16.43
CA ASP A 9 -19.87 16.96 -16.50
C ASP A 9 -18.34 16.97 -16.44
N PHE A 10 -17.70 15.81 -16.25
CA PHE A 10 -16.26 15.65 -16.02
C PHE A 10 -15.48 15.14 -17.24
N ALA A 11 -16.12 15.12 -18.41
CA ALA A 11 -15.61 14.49 -19.63
C ALA A 11 -14.59 15.32 -20.42
N LEU A 12 -14.17 16.51 -19.97
CA LEU A 12 -13.34 17.41 -20.78
C LEU A 12 -12.22 18.07 -19.94
N ASN A 13 -11.03 17.47 -20.01
CA ASN A 13 -9.69 18.02 -19.78
C ASN A 13 -9.27 18.46 -18.35
N ASN A 14 -8.27 17.72 -17.85
CA ASN A 14 -7.30 18.06 -16.79
C ASN A 14 -7.88 18.48 -15.44
N PHE A 15 -8.17 17.49 -14.58
CA PHE A 15 -8.24 17.74 -13.15
C PHE A 15 -7.00 18.53 -12.69
N THR A 16 -7.21 19.64 -11.99
CA THR A 16 -6.18 20.18 -11.10
C THR A 16 -5.87 19.14 -10.01
N ASN A 17 -4.68 19.22 -9.41
CA ASN A 17 -4.32 18.31 -8.31
C ASN A 17 -5.33 18.38 -7.14
N GLU A 18 -5.87 19.57 -6.87
CA GLU A 18 -6.89 19.80 -5.85
C GLU A 18 -8.25 19.18 -6.22
N GLU A 19 -8.70 19.32 -7.46
CA GLU A 19 -9.95 18.68 -7.92
C GLU A 19 -9.83 17.15 -7.89
N LEU A 20 -8.69 16.60 -8.33
CA LEU A 20 -8.45 15.16 -8.29
C LEU A 20 -8.45 14.64 -6.86
N GLU A 21 -7.76 15.32 -5.93
CA GLU A 21 -7.78 14.99 -4.50
C GLU A 21 -9.21 14.97 -3.97
N ASN A 22 -10.01 16.00 -4.28
CA ASN A 22 -11.40 16.12 -3.86
C ASN A 22 -12.30 15.03 -4.44
N VAL A 23 -12.11 14.64 -5.71
CA VAL A 23 -12.84 13.54 -6.34
C VAL A 23 -12.51 12.22 -5.66
N ILE A 24 -11.22 11.93 -5.44
CA ILE A 24 -10.78 10.70 -4.76
C ILE A 24 -11.40 10.62 -3.36
N ARG A 25 -11.34 11.70 -2.57
CA ARG A 25 -11.92 11.74 -1.23
C ARG A 25 -13.43 11.51 -1.25
N LYS A 26 -14.17 12.15 -2.16
CA LYS A 26 -15.61 11.92 -2.34
C LYS A 26 -15.93 10.48 -2.73
N LEU A 27 -15.11 9.85 -3.57
CA LEU A 27 -15.27 8.44 -3.94
C LEU A 27 -15.04 7.53 -2.73
N LEU A 28 -13.98 7.77 -1.96
CA LEU A 28 -13.68 7.02 -0.73
C LEU A 28 -14.82 7.13 0.28
N ASP A 29 -15.26 8.35 0.60
CA ASP A 29 -16.33 8.60 1.58
C ASP A 29 -17.63 7.89 1.19
N ARG A 30 -18.01 7.92 -0.10
CA ARG A 30 -19.21 7.25 -0.62
C ARG A 30 -19.17 5.73 -0.52
N ASN A 31 -17.99 5.15 -0.56
CA ASN A 31 -17.79 3.70 -0.46
C ASN A 31 -17.43 3.27 0.97
N GLY A 32 -17.59 4.16 1.96
CA GLY A 32 -17.35 3.87 3.37
C GLY A 32 -15.87 3.81 3.76
N PHE A 33 -14.98 4.36 2.93
CA PHE A 33 -13.55 4.43 3.24
C PHE A 33 -13.21 5.72 3.98
N ALA A 34 -12.77 5.63 5.23
CA ALA A 34 -12.24 6.78 5.96
C ALA A 34 -10.88 7.18 5.38
N SER A 35 -10.69 8.47 5.09
CA SER A 35 -9.47 8.99 4.48
C SER A 35 -8.92 10.21 5.21
N GLN A 36 -7.59 10.31 5.28
CA GLN A 36 -6.88 11.43 5.89
C GLN A 36 -5.89 12.02 4.89
N LYS A 37 -5.93 13.34 4.70
CA LYS A 37 -4.87 14.06 3.97
C LYS A 37 -3.59 14.01 4.78
N VAL A 38 -2.49 13.59 4.17
CA VAL A 38 -1.17 13.63 4.80
C VAL A 38 -0.47 14.87 4.29
N ASP A 39 -0.24 15.84 5.16
CA ASP A 39 0.52 17.03 4.79
C ASP A 39 1.94 16.60 4.39
N ALA A 40 2.37 17.01 3.20
CA ALA A 40 3.72 16.74 2.73
C ALA A 40 4.71 17.39 3.71
N PRO A 41 5.76 16.67 4.19
CA PRO A 41 6.77 17.29 5.04
C PRO A 41 7.38 18.52 4.34
N MET A 42 7.53 19.62 5.09
CA MET A 42 8.00 20.95 4.64
C MET A 42 9.36 20.93 3.88
N PRO A 43 9.67 21.95 3.06
CA PRO A 43 10.09 21.76 1.69
C PRO A 43 11.61 21.62 1.49
N LYS A 44 12.02 20.48 0.92
CA LYS A 44 13.08 20.43 -0.11
C LYS A 44 12.57 19.49 -1.19
N GLN A 45 12.03 20.06 -2.27
CA GLN A 45 11.38 19.40 -3.42
C GLN A 45 10.22 18.50 -3.02
N GLN A 46 8.97 19.00 -3.06
CA GLN A 46 7.79 18.14 -2.91
C GLN A 46 7.70 17.20 -4.12
N PRO A 47 8.02 15.91 -3.98
CA PRO A 47 7.98 14.97 -5.10
C PRO A 47 6.54 14.56 -5.43
N GLU A 48 5.58 15.02 -4.63
CA GLU A 48 4.18 14.62 -4.64
C GLU A 48 3.29 15.86 -4.54
N ALA A 49 2.26 15.94 -5.37
CA ALA A 49 1.26 16.99 -5.36
C ALA A 49 0.24 16.82 -4.23
N PHE A 50 -0.15 15.58 -3.92
CA PHE A 50 -0.94 15.25 -2.73
C PHE A 50 -0.72 13.80 -2.30
N ARG A 51 -1.05 13.51 -1.04
CA ARG A 51 -1.07 12.18 -0.45
C ARG A 51 -2.33 12.00 0.40
N ILE A 52 -3.05 10.92 0.17
CA ILE A 52 -4.23 10.51 0.93
C ILE A 52 -3.93 9.17 1.58
N ARG A 53 -4.03 9.09 2.91
CA ARG A 53 -4.00 7.82 3.64
C ARG A 53 -5.41 7.29 3.80
N VAL A 54 -5.63 6.05 3.38
CA VAL A 54 -6.89 5.32 3.57
C VAL A 54 -6.78 4.51 4.86
N MET A 55 -7.70 4.76 5.79
CA MET A 55 -7.63 4.28 7.18
C MET A 55 -8.50 3.04 7.42
N GLN A 56 -9.71 3.01 6.87
CA GLN A 56 -10.71 1.95 7.07
C GLN A 56 -11.53 1.77 5.78
N PRO A 57 -12.17 0.61 5.53
CA PRO A 57 -12.11 -0.66 6.27
C PRO A 57 -10.85 -1.50 5.97
N LEU A 58 -9.84 -0.94 5.30
CA LEU A 58 -8.60 -1.65 5.00
C LEU A 58 -7.84 -1.98 6.28
N LYS A 59 -7.28 -3.19 6.35
CA LYS A 59 -6.48 -3.63 7.51
C LYS A 59 -5.07 -3.05 7.50
N PHE A 60 -4.60 -2.60 6.33
CA PHE A 60 -3.27 -2.04 6.12
C PHE A 60 -3.37 -0.63 5.57
N GLY A 61 -2.40 0.21 5.93
CA GLY A 61 -2.33 1.58 5.46
C GLY A 61 -2.04 1.64 3.98
N VAL A 62 -3.11 1.76 3.18
CA VAL A 62 -3.02 2.08 1.77
C VAL A 62 -2.95 3.59 1.63
N GLU A 63 -2.03 4.04 0.80
CA GLU A 63 -1.81 5.43 0.49
C GLU A 63 -2.01 5.67 -1.00
N ILE A 64 -2.67 6.76 -1.33
CA ILE A 64 -2.87 7.24 -2.69
C ILE A 64 -2.00 8.49 -2.85
N ILE A 65 -1.05 8.42 -3.76
CA ILE A 65 0.00 9.41 -3.96
C ILE A 65 -0.12 9.96 -5.37
N LYS A 66 -0.13 11.27 -5.53
CA LYS A 66 -0.01 11.93 -6.83
C LYS A 66 1.41 12.46 -7.00
N PRO A 67 2.27 11.85 -7.83
CA PRO A 67 3.61 12.38 -8.06
C PRO A 67 3.58 13.70 -8.85
N ASN A 68 4.56 14.57 -8.61
CA ASN A 68 4.81 15.79 -9.38
C ASN A 68 5.98 15.50 -10.37
N PRO A 69 5.92 15.86 -11.67
CA PRO A 69 4.90 16.61 -12.42
C PRO A 69 3.95 15.76 -13.27
N LEU A 70 3.92 14.44 -13.06
CA LEU A 70 3.23 13.51 -13.95
C LEU A 70 1.71 13.67 -13.81
N LYS A 71 1.04 14.14 -14.87
CA LYS A 71 -0.37 14.57 -14.83
C LYS A 71 -1.38 13.42 -14.86
N ASP A 72 -1.01 12.27 -15.41
CA ASP A 72 -2.04 11.34 -15.89
C ASP A 72 -2.24 10.09 -15.01
N PHE A 73 -1.50 9.94 -13.91
CA PHE A 73 -1.67 8.80 -13.01
C PHE A 73 -1.57 9.18 -11.53
N ILE A 74 -2.09 8.30 -10.69
CA ILE A 74 -1.86 8.24 -9.25
C ILE A 74 -1.10 6.94 -8.94
N ILE A 75 -0.45 6.87 -7.79
CA ILE A 75 0.15 5.66 -7.26
C ILE A 75 -0.69 5.23 -6.08
N ILE A 76 -1.21 4.01 -6.14
CA ILE A 76 -1.78 3.34 -4.96
C ILE A 76 -0.70 2.46 -4.39
N GLY A 77 -0.38 2.64 -3.12
CA GLY A 77 0.71 1.91 -2.51
C GLY A 77 0.58 1.82 -1.01
N GLY A 78 1.65 1.40 -0.38
CA GLY A 78 1.76 1.33 1.06
C GLY A 78 3.06 0.69 1.48
N ARG A 79 3.28 0.68 2.78
CA ARG A 79 4.42 0.04 3.41
C ARG A 79 3.94 -0.84 4.55
N LEU A 80 4.26 -2.13 4.47
CA LEU A 80 4.13 -3.07 5.57
C LEU A 80 5.47 -3.17 6.27
N ASN A 81 5.53 -2.68 7.50
CA ASN A 81 6.73 -2.85 8.33
C ASN A 81 6.70 -4.22 8.99
N VAL A 82 7.87 -4.85 9.10
CA VAL A 82 8.05 -6.06 9.88
C VAL A 82 8.40 -5.61 11.29
N SER A 83 7.63 -5.97 12.32
CA SER A 83 8.00 -5.57 13.69
C SER A 83 9.31 -6.21 14.14
N PRO A 84 10.08 -5.58 15.04
CA PRO A 84 11.38 -6.11 15.47
C PRO A 84 11.37 -7.59 15.88
N PRO A 85 10.38 -8.11 16.63
CA PRO A 85 10.29 -9.54 16.95
C PRO A 85 10.23 -10.46 15.72
N HIS A 86 9.51 -10.05 14.68
CA HIS A 86 9.43 -10.80 13.44
C HIS A 86 10.73 -10.69 12.64
N GLN A 87 11.42 -9.54 12.67
CA GLN A 87 12.73 -9.40 12.03
C GLN A 87 13.74 -10.36 12.66
N GLU A 88 13.80 -10.40 14.00
CA GLU A 88 14.66 -11.31 14.75
C GLU A 88 14.32 -12.79 14.48
N ALA A 89 13.04 -13.11 14.37
CA ALA A 89 12.62 -14.47 14.04
C ALA A 89 13.09 -14.88 12.63
N ILE A 90 13.03 -13.98 11.65
CA ILE A 90 13.55 -14.23 10.29
C ILE A 90 15.07 -14.40 10.31
N GLU A 91 15.79 -13.62 11.13
CA GLU A 91 17.24 -13.74 11.28
C GLU A 91 17.64 -15.11 11.86
N LYS A 92 16.83 -15.65 12.78
CA LYS A 92 17.04 -16.96 13.42
C LYS A 92 16.65 -18.16 12.55
N MET A 93 15.97 -17.95 11.43
CA MET A 93 15.65 -19.04 10.50
C MET A 93 16.92 -19.59 9.85
N ASP A 94 16.92 -20.89 9.57
CA ASP A 94 17.90 -21.50 8.67
C ASP A 94 17.95 -20.75 7.34
N ALA A 95 19.16 -20.51 6.82
CA ALA A 95 19.36 -19.70 5.63
C ALA A 95 18.57 -20.23 4.43
N SER A 96 18.51 -21.54 4.23
CA SER A 96 17.74 -22.18 3.15
C SER A 96 16.23 -21.95 3.27
N VAL A 97 15.70 -21.95 4.50
CA VAL A 97 14.28 -21.68 4.78
C VAL A 97 13.96 -20.22 4.55
N ARG A 98 14.83 -19.31 5.01
CA ARG A 98 14.69 -17.86 4.80
C ARG A 98 14.77 -17.48 3.32
N ASP A 99 15.70 -18.07 2.57
CA ASP A 99 15.86 -17.78 1.15
C ASP A 99 14.64 -18.26 0.36
N LYS A 100 14.10 -19.43 0.72
CA LYS A 100 12.85 -19.93 0.16
C LYS A 100 11.65 -19.06 0.51
N MET A 101 11.58 -18.54 1.75
CA MET A 101 10.57 -17.57 2.15
C MET A 101 10.63 -16.31 1.29
N PHE A 102 11.83 -15.76 1.07
CA PHE A 102 12.00 -14.59 0.21
C PHE A 102 11.61 -14.86 -1.23
N GLU A 103 11.88 -16.05 -1.74
CA GLU A 103 11.46 -16.45 -3.08
C GLU A 103 9.93 -16.56 -3.19
N ASP A 104 9.29 -17.26 -2.25
CA ASP A 104 7.82 -17.36 -2.20
C ASP A 104 7.16 -15.97 -2.06
N LEU A 105 7.79 -15.06 -1.31
CA LEU A 105 7.37 -13.65 -1.21
C LEU A 105 7.45 -12.96 -2.57
N ARG A 106 8.59 -13.04 -3.27
CA ARG A 106 8.75 -12.43 -4.61
C ARG A 106 7.74 -12.96 -5.60
N VAL A 107 7.53 -14.27 -5.64
CA VAL A 107 6.55 -14.91 -6.51
C VAL A 107 5.15 -14.40 -6.19
N SER A 108 4.76 -14.42 -4.91
CA SER A 108 3.42 -13.99 -4.47
C SER A 108 3.17 -12.51 -4.79
N LEU A 109 4.16 -11.65 -4.57
CA LEU A 109 4.07 -10.22 -4.85
C LEU A 109 4.07 -9.93 -6.36
N ALA A 110 4.73 -10.75 -7.18
CA ALA A 110 4.76 -10.57 -8.63
C ALA A 110 3.45 -10.97 -9.34
N MET A 111 2.61 -11.82 -8.73
CA MET A 111 1.40 -12.37 -9.36
C MET A 111 0.40 -11.30 -9.85
N GLN A 112 0.22 -10.23 -9.08
CA GLN A 112 -0.69 -9.13 -9.44
C GLN A 112 0.04 -7.92 -10.06
N LYS A 113 1.33 -8.10 -10.37
CA LYS A 113 2.22 -7.09 -10.98
C LYS A 113 2.25 -5.69 -10.31
N PRO A 114 2.12 -5.52 -8.98
CA PRO A 114 2.56 -4.27 -8.36
C PRO A 114 4.08 -4.13 -8.53
N ASN A 115 4.56 -2.89 -8.61
CA ASN A 115 5.97 -2.64 -8.32
C ASN A 115 6.17 -2.85 -6.83
N TYR A 116 7.16 -3.63 -6.43
CA TYR A 116 7.43 -3.88 -5.02
C TYR A 116 8.91 -3.75 -4.72
N LYS A 117 9.20 -3.43 -3.46
CA LYS A 117 10.56 -3.39 -2.92
C LYS A 117 10.58 -4.10 -1.57
N MET A 118 11.39 -5.14 -1.48
CA MET A 118 11.72 -5.80 -0.22
C MET A 118 12.90 -5.06 0.42
N ASN A 119 12.68 -4.42 1.56
CA ASN A 119 13.72 -3.67 2.26
C ASN A 119 14.51 -4.61 3.17
N ILE A 120 15.66 -5.07 2.67
CA ILE A 120 16.61 -5.91 3.42
C ILE A 120 17.85 -5.07 3.71
N ILE A 121 18.12 -4.79 4.98
CA ILE A 121 19.32 -4.04 5.43
C ILE A 121 20.25 -5.05 6.11
N GLY A 122 21.37 -5.39 5.46
CA GLY A 122 22.21 -6.51 5.87
C GLY A 122 21.44 -7.82 5.75
N HIS A 123 21.20 -8.50 6.86
CA HIS A 123 20.35 -9.72 6.93
C HIS A 123 18.95 -9.45 7.46
N LYS A 124 18.62 -8.18 7.78
CA LYS A 124 17.35 -7.82 8.42
C LYS A 124 16.30 -7.47 7.38
N PHE A 125 15.22 -8.25 7.35
CA PHE A 125 14.06 -7.94 6.54
C PHE A 125 13.14 -6.97 7.28
N THR A 126 13.12 -5.70 6.87
CA THR A 126 12.53 -4.62 7.66
C THR A 126 11.13 -4.19 7.19
N ALA A 127 10.87 -4.26 5.88
CA ALA A 127 9.60 -3.83 5.31
C ALA A 127 9.39 -4.34 3.88
N ILE A 128 8.13 -4.32 3.46
CA ILE A 128 7.72 -4.46 2.07
C ILE A 128 7.02 -3.17 1.66
N GLU A 129 7.50 -2.56 0.58
CA GLU A 129 6.83 -1.44 -0.08
C GLU A 129 6.20 -1.93 -1.36
N MET A 130 4.98 -1.47 -1.65
CA MET A 130 4.27 -1.75 -2.89
C MET A 130 3.70 -0.49 -3.48
N MET A 131 3.73 -0.43 -4.80
CA MET A 131 3.25 0.69 -5.60
C MET A 131 2.60 0.17 -6.88
N LEU A 132 1.39 0.62 -7.14
CA LEU A 132 0.62 0.33 -8.33
C LEU A 132 0.25 1.66 -8.99
N PRO A 133 0.86 2.02 -10.13
CA PRO A 133 0.44 3.21 -10.88
C PRO A 133 -0.90 2.95 -11.57
N ILE A 134 -1.80 3.93 -11.49
CA ILE A 134 -3.15 3.88 -12.07
C ILE A 134 -3.41 5.16 -12.84
N PHE A 135 -3.71 5.02 -14.12
CA PHE A 135 -4.04 6.15 -14.98
C PHE A 135 -5.41 6.73 -14.64
N VAL A 136 -5.50 8.06 -14.63
CA VAL A 136 -6.75 8.79 -14.35
C VAL A 136 -7.57 8.85 -15.64
N VAL A 137 -8.31 7.77 -15.92
CA VAL A 137 -9.22 7.68 -17.07
C VAL A 137 -10.65 7.93 -16.60
N PRO A 138 -11.32 9.03 -17.00
CA PRO A 138 -12.60 9.44 -16.43
C PRO A 138 -13.67 8.34 -16.36
N GLN A 139 -13.74 7.46 -17.36
CA GLN A 139 -14.79 6.44 -17.46
C GLN A 139 -14.58 5.26 -16.51
N THR A 140 -13.32 4.93 -16.19
CA THR A 140 -12.96 3.74 -15.38
C THR A 140 -12.35 4.10 -14.04
N PHE A 141 -11.99 5.36 -13.81
CA PHE A 141 -11.21 5.80 -12.66
C PHE A 141 -11.73 5.31 -11.31
N GLY A 142 -13.05 5.41 -11.08
CA GLY A 142 -13.64 4.93 -9.83
C GLY A 142 -13.40 3.44 -9.60
N ARG A 143 -13.55 2.61 -10.65
CA ARG A 143 -13.27 1.17 -10.57
C ARG A 143 -11.78 0.92 -10.38
N ASP A 144 -10.95 1.53 -11.22
CA ASP A 144 -9.50 1.31 -11.20
C ASP A 144 -8.89 1.70 -9.84
N LEU A 145 -9.39 2.78 -9.22
CA LEU A 145 -9.03 3.21 -7.88
C LEU A 145 -9.27 2.09 -6.84
N PHE A 146 -10.48 1.54 -6.78
CA PHE A 146 -10.83 0.52 -5.78
C PHE A 146 -10.19 -0.84 -6.08
N ASP A 147 -10.11 -1.23 -7.35
CA ASP A 147 -9.41 -2.46 -7.77
C ASP A 147 -7.93 -2.38 -7.37
N GLY A 148 -7.30 -1.22 -7.57
CA GLY A 148 -5.92 -1.00 -7.15
C GLY A 148 -5.73 -1.04 -5.62
N MET A 149 -6.65 -0.45 -4.86
CA MET A 149 -6.63 -0.53 -3.39
C MET A 149 -6.78 -1.98 -2.90
N ASP A 150 -7.68 -2.75 -3.51
CA ASP A 150 -7.91 -4.16 -3.20
C ASP A 150 -6.69 -5.02 -3.56
N ILE A 151 -6.06 -4.78 -4.71
CA ILE A 151 -4.79 -5.44 -5.08
C ILE A 151 -3.72 -5.21 -4.01
N ILE A 152 -3.46 -3.95 -3.64
CA ILE A 152 -2.43 -3.63 -2.64
C ILE A 152 -2.76 -4.29 -1.29
N ASN A 153 -4.02 -4.22 -0.84
CA ASN A 153 -4.45 -4.82 0.41
C ASN A 153 -4.30 -6.36 0.40
N LYS A 154 -4.68 -7.03 -0.70
CA LYS A 154 -4.50 -8.48 -0.89
C LYS A 154 -3.03 -8.87 -0.90
N MET A 155 -2.17 -8.09 -1.54
CA MET A 155 -0.73 -8.39 -1.56
C MET A 155 -0.10 -8.28 -0.17
N PHE A 156 -0.56 -7.36 0.68
CA PHE A 156 -0.13 -7.33 2.08
C PHE A 156 -0.57 -8.58 2.83
N PHE A 157 -1.80 -9.05 2.63
CA PHE A 157 -2.24 -10.32 3.21
C PHE A 157 -1.39 -11.51 2.74
N TYR A 158 -1.05 -11.59 1.45
CA TYR A 158 -0.19 -12.67 0.96
C TYR A 158 1.21 -12.61 1.56
N ALA A 159 1.80 -11.41 1.67
CA ALA A 159 3.09 -11.27 2.33
C ALA A 159 3.06 -11.77 3.78
N ILE A 160 2.03 -11.40 4.53
CA ILE A 160 1.81 -11.84 5.91
C ILE A 160 1.64 -13.36 5.97
N PHE A 161 0.82 -13.93 5.09
CA PHE A 161 0.56 -15.37 5.06
C PHE A 161 1.83 -16.17 4.75
N VAL A 162 2.63 -15.73 3.79
CA VAL A 162 3.92 -16.36 3.48
C VAL A 162 4.85 -16.29 4.70
N MET A 163 5.04 -15.12 5.31
CA MET A 163 5.89 -15.02 6.50
C MET A 163 5.40 -15.93 7.65
N GLN A 164 4.09 -15.96 7.91
CA GLN A 164 3.50 -16.82 8.94
C GLN A 164 3.66 -18.31 8.65
N LYS A 165 3.54 -18.75 7.39
CA LYS A 165 3.82 -20.13 6.96
C LYS A 165 5.25 -20.50 7.34
N TYR A 166 6.23 -19.67 7.01
CA TYR A 166 7.65 -19.96 7.26
C TYR A 166 8.05 -19.87 8.74
N PHE A 167 7.41 -19.03 9.56
CA PHE A 167 7.57 -19.10 11.01
C PHE A 167 7.09 -20.46 11.58
N ARG A 168 5.98 -21.00 11.05
CA ARG A 168 5.50 -22.32 11.47
C ARG A 168 6.41 -23.45 11.00
N GLU A 169 6.86 -23.41 9.74
CA GLU A 169 7.71 -24.46 9.16
C GLU A 169 9.12 -24.49 9.77
N SER A 170 9.66 -23.34 10.17
CA SER A 170 10.99 -23.24 10.81
C SER A 170 10.99 -23.58 12.31
N GLY A 171 9.81 -23.66 12.95
CA GLY A 171 9.71 -23.83 14.41
C GLY A 171 10.18 -22.62 15.22
N VAL A 172 10.53 -21.51 14.57
CA VAL A 172 10.97 -20.28 15.24
C VAL A 172 9.76 -19.61 15.88
N SER A 173 9.75 -19.52 17.21
CA SER A 173 8.72 -18.80 17.95
C SER A 173 8.87 -17.29 17.79
N VAL A 174 7.82 -16.61 17.33
CA VAL A 174 7.75 -15.14 17.37
C VAL A 174 7.12 -14.74 18.70
N PRO A 175 7.81 -13.98 19.58
CA PRO A 175 7.20 -13.51 20.81
C PRO A 175 6.08 -12.52 20.48
N THR A 176 4.95 -12.63 21.17
CA THR A 176 3.86 -11.66 21.06
C THR A 176 4.38 -10.28 21.46
N SER A 177 4.37 -9.34 20.51
CA SER A 177 4.71 -7.94 20.75
C SER A 177 3.74 -7.32 21.76
N GLN A 178 4.06 -7.38 23.05
CA GLN A 178 3.40 -6.55 24.05
C GLN A 178 3.91 -5.10 23.89
N GLY A 179 3.06 -4.19 23.43
CA GLY A 179 3.25 -2.75 23.63
C GLY A 179 3.76 -1.89 22.47
N GLN A 180 3.27 -2.04 21.24
CA GLN A 180 3.50 -1.03 20.19
C GLN A 180 2.20 -0.39 19.69
N SER A 181 1.90 0.79 20.26
CA SER A 181 1.00 1.84 19.73
C SER A 181 1.93 2.98 19.30
N SER A 182 1.89 3.63 18.13
CA SER A 182 0.79 4.10 17.29
C SER A 182 1.36 4.48 15.90
N SER A 183 0.54 4.49 14.85
CA SER A 183 0.78 5.06 13.49
C SER A 183 1.55 4.26 12.42
N GLN A 184 2.07 3.06 12.68
CA GLN A 184 2.72 2.22 11.65
C GLN A 184 2.12 0.82 11.66
N PHE A 185 1.81 0.27 10.48
CA PHE A 185 1.28 -1.09 10.34
C PHE A 185 2.44 -2.08 10.41
N TYR A 186 2.40 -2.92 11.43
CA TYR A 186 3.39 -3.96 11.66
C TYR A 186 2.79 -5.34 11.40
N LEU A 187 3.62 -6.25 10.90
CA LEU A 187 3.41 -7.69 11.13
C LEU A 187 3.49 -7.98 12.63
#